data_AF-A0AAW9IDZ7-F1
#
_entry.id   AF-A0AAW9IDZ7-F1
#
_cell.length_a   1.000
_cell.length_b   1.000
_cell.length_c   1.000
_cell.angle_alpha   90.00
_cell.angle_beta   90.00
_cell.angle_gamma   90.00
#
_symmetry.space_group_name_H-M   'P 1'
#
loop_
_entity.id
_entity.type
_entity.pdbx_description
1 polymer ?
#
loop_
_entity_poly.entity_id
_entity_poly.type
_entity_poly.pdbx_seq_one_letter_code
_entity_poly.pdbx_strand_id
1 'polypeptide(L)'
;LYINLNGPKMGLIIGYRGETLDSLQYLASLVVNKEHDIPYKKVVLDTENYRKKREETLIRVAEKTAYKVRKTGRPYKLEPMNPYERRVIHSALQDNDYVYTFSQGDEPHRRIVVDIKK
;
A
#
# COMPACT_ATOMS: atom_id res chain seq x y z
N LEU A 1 -14.68 -3.29 -13.42
CA LEU A 1 -14.61 -4.77 -13.41
C LEU A 1 -13.87 -5.20 -12.15
N TYR A 2 -14.55 -5.91 -11.25
CA TYR A 2 -13.94 -6.49 -10.06
C TYR A 2 -13.82 -7.99 -10.27
N ILE A 3 -12.61 -8.54 -10.09
CA ILE A 3 -12.29 -9.95 -10.29
C ILE A 3 -11.77 -10.48 -8.95
N ASN A 4 -12.50 -11.44 -8.38
CA ASN A 4 -12.07 -12.15 -7.17
C ASN A 4 -11.47 -13.50 -7.54
N LEU A 5 -10.19 -13.70 -7.25
CA LEU A 5 -9.48 -14.95 -7.46
C LEU A 5 -9.60 -15.86 -6.24
N ASN A 6 -9.99 -17.11 -6.46
CA ASN A 6 -10.13 -18.13 -5.43
C ASN A 6 -9.39 -19.40 -5.83
N GLY A 7 -8.75 -20.08 -4.88
CA GLY A 7 -8.12 -21.37 -5.12
C GLY A 7 -7.12 -21.78 -4.02
N PRO A 8 -6.57 -23.00 -4.08
CA PRO A 8 -5.79 -23.58 -2.97
C PRO A 8 -4.37 -22.98 -2.78
N LYS A 9 -3.95 -22.00 -3.59
CA LYS A 9 -2.60 -21.40 -3.54
C LYS A 9 -2.59 -19.88 -3.75
N MET A 10 -3.59 -19.17 -3.21
CA MET A 10 -3.69 -17.70 -3.38
C MET A 10 -2.48 -16.95 -2.79
N GLY A 11 -1.78 -17.52 -1.81
CA GLY A 11 -0.52 -16.95 -1.30
C GLY A 11 0.52 -16.69 -2.40
N LEU A 12 0.61 -17.54 -3.43
CA LEU A 12 1.52 -17.33 -4.56
C LEU A 12 1.08 -16.18 -5.47
N ILE A 13 -0.23 -15.99 -5.63
CA ILE A 13 -0.82 -14.93 -6.43
C ILE A 13 -0.70 -13.57 -5.73
N ILE A 14 -0.80 -13.55 -4.40
CA ILE A 14 -0.52 -12.36 -3.59
C ILE A 14 0.95 -11.96 -3.79
N GLY A 15 1.87 -12.91 -3.65
CA GLY A 15 3.30 -12.64 -3.74
C GLY A 15 3.83 -11.82 -2.56
N TYR A 16 5.06 -11.31 -2.67
CA TYR A 16 5.64 -10.48 -1.61
C TYR A 16 4.88 -9.16 -1.54
N ARG A 17 4.23 -8.90 -0.39
CA ARG A 17 3.47 -7.66 -0.12
C ARG A 17 2.35 -7.33 -1.14
N GLY A 18 1.95 -8.25 -2.02
CA GLY A 18 0.91 -7.99 -3.03
C GLY A 18 1.46 -7.66 -4.42
N GLU A 19 2.79 -7.64 -4.61
CA GLU A 19 3.42 -7.24 -5.88
C GLU A 19 2.99 -8.11 -7.07
N THR A 20 2.82 -9.41 -6.85
CA THR A 20 2.35 -10.34 -7.90
C THR A 20 0.90 -10.07 -8.26
N LEU A 21 0.04 -9.81 -7.27
CA LEU A 21 -1.36 -9.47 -7.49
C LEU A 21 -1.50 -8.15 -8.27
N ASP A 22 -0.69 -7.16 -7.94
CA ASP A 22 -0.66 -5.87 -8.64
C ASP A 22 -0.14 -6.02 -10.08
N SER A 23 0.89 -6.86 -10.30
CA SER A 23 1.42 -7.16 -11.64
C SER A 23 0.37 -7.86 -12.52
N LEU A 24 -0.34 -8.85 -11.96
CA LEU A 24 -1.43 -9.54 -12.65
C LEU A 24 -2.59 -8.60 -12.97
N GLN A 25 -2.95 -7.71 -12.04
CA GLN A 25 -3.96 -6.69 -12.28
C GLN A 25 -3.57 -5.77 -13.44
N TYR A 26 -2.31 -5.35 -13.50
CA TYR A 26 -1.79 -4.51 -14.58
C TYR A 26 -1.93 -5.20 -15.94
N LEU A 27 -1.47 -6.45 -16.05
CA LEU A 27 -1.59 -7.23 -17.28
C LEU A 27 -3.05 -7.46 -17.67
N ALA A 28 -3.90 -7.83 -16.71
CA ALA A 28 -5.33 -8.00 -16.96
C ALA A 28 -5.98 -6.69 -17.43
N SER A 29 -5.59 -5.55 -16.85
CA SER A 29 -6.07 -4.23 -17.27
C SER A 29 -5.64 -3.89 -18.68
N LEU A 30 -4.41 -4.22 -19.08
CA LEU A 30 -3.94 -4.02 -20.46
C LEU A 30 -4.73 -4.88 -21.45
N VAL A 31 -4.96 -6.16 -21.14
CA VAL A 31 -5.70 -7.07 -22.02
C VAL A 31 -7.16 -6.62 -22.16
N VAL A 32 -7.81 -6.26 -21.05
CA VAL A 32 -9.21 -5.83 -21.05
C VAL A 32 -9.41 -4.51 -21.80
N ASN A 33 -8.43 -3.61 -21.79
CA ASN A 33 -8.50 -2.29 -22.44
C ASN A 33 -7.70 -2.23 -23.75
N LYS A 34 -7.37 -3.37 -24.35
CA LYS A 34 -6.55 -3.44 -25.57
C LYS A 34 -7.27 -2.85 -26.78
N GLU A 35 -8.56 -3.11 -26.91
CA GLU A 35 -9.38 -2.60 -28.01
C GLU A 35 -9.76 -1.14 -27.74
N HIS A 36 -9.47 -0.24 -28.69
CA HIS A 36 -9.70 1.20 -28.50
C HIS A 36 -11.17 1.62 -28.65
N ASP A 37 -12.01 0.73 -29.19
CA ASP A 37 -13.44 1.00 -29.45
C ASP A 37 -14.32 0.78 -28.22
N ILE A 38 -13.77 0.25 -27.12
CA ILE A 38 -14.47 0.10 -25.85
C ILE A 38 -14.10 1.22 -24.87
N PRO A 39 -15.07 1.78 -24.14
CA PRO A 39 -14.78 2.70 -23.06
C PRO A 39 -13.84 2.06 -22.02
N TYR A 40 -12.92 2.87 -21.49
CA TYR A 40 -11.97 2.43 -20.47
C TYR A 40 -12.67 1.76 -19.28
N LYS A 41 -12.28 0.52 -18.99
CA LYS A 41 -12.77 -0.27 -17.86
C LYS A 41 -11.68 -0.38 -16.80
N LYS A 42 -11.94 0.21 -15.63
CA LYS A 42 -11.12 0.00 -14.43
C LYS A 42 -11.21 -1.48 -14.02
N VAL A 43 -10.07 -2.17 -14.02
CA VAL A 43 -9.94 -3.56 -13.55
C VAL A 43 -9.37 -3.54 -12.12
N VAL A 44 -10.04 -4.25 -11.21
CA VAL A 44 -9.58 -4.47 -9.84
C VAL A 44 -9.50 -5.98 -9.63
N LEU A 45 -8.31 -6.46 -9.29
CA LEU A 45 -8.02 -7.85 -8.96
C LEU A 45 -7.79 -7.95 -7.45
N ASP A 46 -8.46 -8.90 -6.82
CA ASP A 46 -8.34 -9.18 -5.40
C ASP A 46 -8.45 -10.68 -5.14
N THR A 47 -7.95 -11.10 -3.98
CA THR A 47 -8.02 -12.48 -3.52
C THR A 47 -8.06 -12.50 -2.00
N GLU A 48 -8.94 -13.32 -1.42
CA GLU A 48 -9.07 -13.50 0.04
C GLU A 48 -9.22 -12.19 0.86
N ASN A 49 -9.74 -11.13 0.24
CA ASN A 49 -9.83 -9.78 0.80
C ASN A 49 -8.45 -9.23 1.23
N TYR A 50 -7.40 -9.59 0.48
CA TYR A 50 -6.02 -9.24 0.78
C TYR A 50 -5.82 -7.73 0.86
N ARG A 51 -6.40 -6.98 -0.10
CA ARG A 51 -6.21 -5.51 -0.14
C ARG A 51 -6.67 -4.83 1.15
N LYS A 52 -7.85 -5.20 1.66
CA LYS A 52 -8.37 -4.66 2.93
C LYS A 52 -7.50 -5.06 4.11
N LYS A 53 -7.16 -6.35 4.23
CA LYS A 53 -6.28 -6.85 5.30
C LYS A 53 -4.90 -6.18 5.29
N ARG A 54 -4.38 -5.88 4.10
CA ARG A 54 -3.10 -5.19 3.91
C ARG A 54 -3.18 -3.74 4.38
N GLU A 55 -4.24 -3.03 4.01
CA GLU A 55 -4.52 -1.68 4.47
C GLU A 55 -4.60 -1.59 6.00
N GLU A 56 -5.39 -2.46 6.63
CA GLU A 56 -5.50 -2.57 8.09
C GLU A 56 -4.15 -2.88 8.77
N THR A 57 -3.27 -3.63 8.09
CA THR A 57 -1.92 -3.92 8.59
C THR A 57 -1.02 -2.68 8.50
N LEU A 58 -1.09 -1.92 7.42
CA LEU A 58 -0.33 -0.68 7.25
C LEU A 58 -0.75 0.39 8.26
N ILE A 59 -2.06 0.52 8.53
CA ILE A 59 -2.58 1.42 9.56
C ILE A 59 -2.00 1.05 10.94
N ARG A 60 -2.04 -0.23 11.31
CA ARG A 60 -1.46 -0.71 12.58
C ARG A 60 0.05 -0.48 12.66
N VAL A 61 0.78 -0.63 11.55
CA VAL A 61 2.22 -0.32 11.50
C VAL A 61 2.45 1.18 11.71
N ALA A 62 1.63 2.03 11.09
CA ALA A 62 1.70 3.47 11.23
C ALA A 62 1.50 3.90 12.70
N GLU A 63 0.43 3.43 13.35
CA GLU A 63 0.11 3.73 14.75
C GLU A 63 1.20 3.27 15.72
N LYS A 64 1.71 2.04 15.55
CA LYS A 64 2.83 1.52 16.36
C LYS A 64 4.10 2.36 16.20
N THR A 65 4.37 2.77 14.97
CA THR A 65 5.53 3.61 14.65
C THR A 65 5.38 4.99 15.27
N ALA A 66 4.21 5.61 15.14
CA ALA A 66 3.89 6.89 15.76
C ALA A 66 4.07 6.85 17.29
N TYR A 67 3.56 5.79 17.94
CA TYR A 67 3.75 5.58 19.38
C TYR A 67 5.23 5.51 19.75
N LYS A 68 6.04 4.76 18.99
CA LYS A 68 7.48 4.62 19.23
C LYS A 68 8.23 5.94 19.03
N VAL A 69 7.93 6.68 17.96
CA VAL A 69 8.53 8.00 17.70
C VAL A 69 8.17 8.97 18.82
N ARG A 70 6.89 9.04 19.22
CA ARG A 70 6.44 9.87 20.34
C ARG A 70 7.17 9.55 21.65
N LYS A 71 7.40 8.26 21.94
CA LYS A 71 8.08 7.83 23.17
C LYS A 71 9.60 8.08 23.15
N THR A 72 10.23 7.92 22.00
CA THR A 72 11.70 8.01 21.87
C THR A 72 12.20 9.39 21.46
N GLY A 73 11.34 10.24 20.88
CA GLY A 73 11.72 11.51 20.27
C GLY A 73 12.61 11.35 19.03
N ARG A 74 12.76 10.12 18.50
CA ARG A 74 13.64 9.85 17.35
C ARG A 74 12.81 9.50 16.12
N PRO A 75 13.15 10.03 14.93
CA PRO A 75 12.46 9.70 13.71
C PRO A 75 12.62 8.22 13.35
N TYR A 76 11.58 7.63 12.77
CA TYR A 76 11.58 6.25 12.30
C TYR A 76 11.39 6.19 10.78
N LYS A 77 12.29 5.47 10.11
CA LYS A 77 12.23 5.24 8.66
C LYS A 77 11.58 3.89 8.42
N LEU A 78 10.45 3.87 7.72
CA LEU A 78 9.81 2.64 7.32
C LEU A 78 10.55 2.01 6.13
N GLU A 79 10.25 0.74 5.88
CA GLU A 79 10.69 0.04 4.67
C GLU A 79 10.14 0.74 3.41
N PRO A 80 10.88 0.69 2.28
CA PRO A 80 10.35 1.14 0.99
C PRO A 80 9.04 0.44 0.64
N MET A 81 8.13 1.19 0.02
CA MET A 81 6.80 0.73 -0.32
C MET A 81 6.20 1.56 -1.46
N ASN A 82 5.22 0.98 -2.16
CA ASN A 82 4.63 1.62 -3.34
C ASN A 82 3.86 2.91 -2.97
N PRO A 83 3.57 3.79 -3.94
CA PRO A 83 2.89 5.07 -3.67
C PRO A 83 1.54 4.94 -2.95
N TYR A 84 0.79 3.85 -3.19
CA TYR A 84 -0.50 3.61 -2.55
C TYR A 84 -0.33 3.28 -1.07
N GLU A 85 0.58 2.35 -0.74
CA GLU A 85 0.89 2.01 0.66
C GLU A 85 1.41 3.22 1.43
N ARG A 86 2.26 4.05 0.82
CA ARG A 86 2.73 5.31 1.42
C ARG A 86 1.58 6.26 1.74
N ARG A 87 0.60 6.37 0.84
CA ARG A 87 -0.59 7.21 1.05
C ARG A 87 -1.42 6.70 2.23
N VAL A 88 -1.64 5.38 2.34
CA VAL A 88 -2.37 4.79 3.48
C VAL A 88 -1.72 5.18 4.81
N ILE A 89 -0.40 5.08 4.92
CA ILE A 89 0.32 5.47 6.14
C ILE A 89 0.23 6.97 6.41
N HIS A 90 0.38 7.79 5.37
CA HIS A 90 0.29 9.24 5.49
C HIS A 90 -1.10 9.66 5.98
N SER A 91 -2.16 9.13 5.37
CA SER A 91 -3.55 9.38 5.76
C SER A 91 -3.85 8.87 7.17
N ALA A 92 -3.34 7.70 7.56
CA ALA A 92 -3.53 7.15 8.90
C ALA A 92 -2.94 8.03 10.03
N LEU A 93 -1.90 8.81 9.74
CA LEU A 93 -1.22 9.68 10.70
C LEU A 93 -1.45 11.17 10.46
N GLN A 94 -2.30 11.54 9.50
CA GLN A 94 -2.51 12.93 9.10
C GLN A 94 -3.00 13.79 10.27
N ASP A 95 -3.97 13.27 11.03
CA ASP A 95 -4.59 13.96 12.16
C ASP A 95 -3.93 13.64 13.51
N ASN A 96 -2.73 13.04 13.51
CA ASN A 96 -2.02 12.73 14.75
C ASN A 96 -1.38 13.99 15.36
N ASP A 97 -1.70 14.32 16.61
CA ASP A 97 -1.19 15.54 17.26
C ASP A 97 0.31 15.56 17.55
N TYR A 98 0.97 14.39 17.62
CA TYR A 98 2.35 14.26 18.10
C TYR A 98 3.38 14.02 17.00
N VAL A 99 2.98 13.44 15.88
CA VAL A 99 3.90 13.07 14.80
C VAL A 99 3.41 13.56 13.45
N TYR A 100 4.35 13.78 12.54
CA TYR A 100 4.08 14.06 11.13
C TYR A 100 4.80 13.04 10.25
N THR A 101 4.40 12.95 8.99
CA THR A 101 5.01 12.01 8.05
C THR A 101 5.41 12.69 6.75
N PHE A 102 6.50 12.22 6.14
CA PHE A 102 6.96 12.68 4.83
C PHE A 102 7.62 11.55 4.07
N SER A 103 7.60 11.61 2.74
CA SER A 103 8.31 10.64 1.89
C SER A 103 9.77 11.05 1.70
N GLN A 104 10.69 10.08 1.77
CA GLN A 104 12.12 10.28 1.54
C GLN A 104 12.67 9.21 0.57
N GLY A 105 13.59 9.62 -0.31
CA GLY A 105 14.25 8.75 -1.30
C GLY A 105 13.54 8.68 -2.65
N ASP A 106 14.17 8.01 -3.60
CA ASP A 106 13.69 7.81 -4.97
C ASP A 106 13.17 6.39 -5.17
N GLU A 107 12.23 6.22 -6.10
CA GLU A 107 11.66 4.91 -6.44
C GLU A 107 12.78 4.00 -7.01
N PRO A 108 12.86 2.71 -6.61
CA PRO A 108 11.95 1.93 -5.76
C PRO A 108 12.25 1.99 -4.25
N HIS A 109 13.23 2.77 -3.83
CA HIS A 109 13.69 2.87 -2.44
C HIS A 109 12.95 3.96 -1.64
N ARG A 110 11.87 4.51 -2.20
CA ARG A 110 11.09 5.59 -1.61
C ARG A 110 10.26 5.07 -0.44
N ARG A 111 10.36 5.75 0.70
CA ARG A 111 9.78 5.33 1.98
C ARG A 111 9.13 6.47 2.74
N ILE A 112 8.29 6.14 3.71
CA ILE A 112 7.75 7.10 4.68
C ILE A 112 8.68 7.21 5.89
N VAL A 113 8.94 8.44 6.30
CA VAL A 113 9.57 8.79 7.57
C VAL A 113 8.49 9.35 8.49
N VAL A 114 8.44 8.83 9.71
CA VAL A 114 7.59 9.34 10.80
C VAL A 114 8.49 10.08 11.78
N ASP A 115 8.15 11.32 12.08
CA ASP A 115 8.96 12.20 12.91
C ASP A 115 8.09 13.04 13.86
N ILE A 116 8.67 13.59 14.92
CA ILE A 116 7.94 14.31 15.97
C ILE A 116 7.53 15.70 15.48
N LYS A 117 6.27 16.09 15.72
CA LYS A 117 5.83 17.47 15.47
C LYS A 117 6.59 18.41 16.40
N LYS A 118 7.05 19.53 15.86
CA LYS A 118 7.69 20.61 16.62
C LYS A 118 6.64 21.53 17.22
#